data_AF-A0A3D5TJ37-F1
#
_entry.id   AF-A0A3D5TJ37-F1
#
_cell.length_a   1.000
_cell.length_b   1.000
_cell.length_c   1.000
_cell.angle_alpha   90.00
_cell.angle_beta   90.00
_cell.angle_gamma   90.00
#
_symmetry.space_group_name_H-M   'P 1'
#
loop_
_entity.id
_entity.type
_entity.pdbx_description
1 polymer ?
#
loop_
_entity_poly.entity_id
_entity_poly.type
_entity_poly.pdbx_seq_one_letter_code
_entity_poly.pdbx_strand_id
1 'polypeptide(L)'
;MSKPDFIGIGAMKAGTTWLYQCLSEHPEIFLIEKEFNFFSNKKKWLEGFDWYEKQLENSKKVTGEFSVVYLPNPHAHLRIHNRYPNTKLIVCLRNPADRTFSHYLHGTKSGFINKLISFSEAVKQFPHLTQTSCYSTFIKKYLKYFSPQQMLFLIYEDSLKDPLQYVQSVYRFLEVDDQFVPPSLEKNIFPSYKPRFNLLEKIIYRRALVRFAKKTWLGKKMGRVTSQLLFNFNKEQVSLSDADRDKMEKYFYSEIKELESLIGRPLTQWLRYE
;
A
#
# COMPACT_ATOMS: atom_id res chain seq x y z
N MET A 1 26.07 7.11 11.82
CA MET A 1 25.32 5.87 11.53
C MET A 1 24.09 6.26 10.73
N SER A 2 23.84 5.55 9.62
CA SER A 2 22.69 5.81 8.76
C SER A 2 21.40 5.39 9.46
N LYS A 3 20.35 6.21 9.41
CA LYS A 3 19.08 5.98 10.09
C LYS A 3 17.92 6.36 9.18
N PRO A 4 16.71 5.82 9.40
CA PRO A 4 15.55 6.24 8.63
C PRO A 4 15.06 7.59 9.15
N ASP A 5 15.09 8.62 8.31
CA ASP A 5 14.45 9.91 8.58
C ASP A 5 12.93 9.78 8.56
N PHE A 6 12.41 8.84 7.75
CA PHE A 6 11.00 8.46 7.77
C PHE A 6 10.75 6.98 7.53
N ILE A 7 9.58 6.51 7.99
CA ILE A 7 9.09 5.14 7.78
C ILE A 7 7.62 5.17 7.34
N GLY A 8 7.33 4.64 6.17
CA GLY A 8 5.98 4.38 5.71
C GLY A 8 5.43 3.08 6.29
N ILE A 9 4.52 3.16 7.26
CA ILE A 9 4.09 2.00 8.06
C ILE A 9 2.86 1.27 7.52
N GLY A 10 2.16 1.86 6.55
CA GLY A 10 0.89 1.32 6.10
C GLY A 10 0.03 2.34 5.39
N ALA A 11 -1.17 1.99 4.97
CA ALA A 11 -1.79 0.67 5.06
C ALA A 11 -1.67 -0.10 3.73
N MET A 12 -1.75 -1.43 3.82
CA MET A 12 -1.80 -2.25 2.62
C MET A 12 -3.04 -1.90 1.78
N LYS A 13 -2.86 -1.85 0.46
CA LYS A 13 -3.91 -1.53 -0.53
C LYS A 13 -4.43 -0.07 -0.50
N ALA A 14 -3.65 0.84 0.09
CA ALA A 14 -3.90 2.28 0.11
C ALA A 14 -2.92 3.09 -0.77
N GLY A 15 -2.51 2.56 -1.92
CA GLY A 15 -1.66 3.31 -2.87
C GLY A 15 -0.16 3.40 -2.54
N THR A 16 0.32 2.71 -1.51
CA THR A 16 1.72 2.83 -1.03
C THR A 16 2.80 2.42 -2.04
N THR A 17 2.48 1.56 -3.02
CA THR A 17 3.43 1.20 -4.09
C THR A 17 3.64 2.34 -5.08
N TRP A 18 2.57 3.03 -5.46
CA TRP A 18 2.65 4.19 -6.34
C TRP A 18 3.36 5.36 -5.64
N LEU A 19 3.01 5.62 -4.38
CA LEU A 19 3.70 6.64 -3.59
C LEU A 19 5.19 6.30 -3.44
N TYR A 20 5.54 5.06 -3.10
CA TYR A 20 6.94 4.62 -3.04
C TYR A 20 7.70 4.91 -4.35
N GLN A 21 7.08 4.63 -5.50
CA GLN A 21 7.68 4.89 -6.80
C GLN A 21 7.94 6.39 -7.02
N CYS A 22 6.94 7.25 -6.74
CA CYS A 22 7.08 8.70 -6.85
C CYS A 22 8.18 9.26 -5.92
N LEU A 23 8.26 8.77 -4.68
CA LEU A 23 9.29 9.18 -3.72
C LEU A 23 10.68 8.69 -4.12
N SER A 24 10.79 7.48 -4.69
CA SER A 24 12.08 6.92 -5.14
C SER A 24 12.68 7.65 -6.35
N GLU A 25 11.86 8.42 -7.07
CA GLU A 25 12.30 9.25 -8.20
C GLU A 25 12.81 10.63 -7.76
N HIS A 26 12.56 11.04 -6.50
CA HIS A 26 12.94 12.36 -6.00
C HIS A 26 14.46 12.45 -5.79
N PRO A 27 15.14 13.50 -6.28
CA PRO A 27 16.61 13.59 -6.25
C PRO A 27 17.19 13.68 -4.85
N GLU A 28 16.44 14.15 -3.85
CA GLU A 28 16.87 14.27 -2.46
C GLU A 28 16.47 13.08 -1.56
N ILE A 29 15.70 12.11 -2.06
CA ILE A 29 15.20 10.99 -1.27
C ILE A 29 15.92 9.69 -1.65
N PHE A 30 16.35 8.94 -0.64
CA PHE A 30 16.75 7.55 -0.77
C PHE A 30 15.72 6.64 -0.10
N LEU A 31 15.31 5.59 -0.80
CA LEU A 31 14.41 4.55 -0.30
C LEU A 31 15.06 3.18 -0.49
N ILE A 32 15.11 2.40 0.58
CA ILE A 32 15.45 0.98 0.46
C ILE A 32 14.28 0.21 -0.16
N GLU A 33 14.55 -1.03 -0.59
CA GLU A 33 13.54 -1.91 -1.18
C GLU A 33 12.25 -1.94 -0.36
N LYS A 34 11.12 -1.67 -1.04
CA LYS A 34 9.80 -1.69 -0.41
C LYS A 34 9.49 -3.05 0.21
N GLU A 35 8.76 -3.03 1.31
CA GLU A 35 8.44 -4.19 2.15
C GLU A 35 9.71 -4.84 2.72
N PHE A 36 10.66 -4.00 3.16
CA PHE A 36 11.87 -4.46 3.82
C PHE A 36 11.54 -5.21 5.11
N ASN A 37 10.45 -4.89 5.82
CA ASN A 37 9.89 -5.70 6.89
C ASN A 37 10.84 -5.99 8.08
N PHE A 38 11.86 -5.16 8.34
CA PHE A 38 12.78 -5.32 9.46
C PHE A 38 12.06 -5.38 10.82
N PHE A 39 11.13 -4.44 11.07
CA PHE A 39 10.44 -4.35 12.37
C PHE A 39 9.32 -5.37 12.58
N SER A 40 8.94 -6.14 11.55
CA SER A 40 7.85 -7.12 11.59
C SER A 40 8.30 -8.56 11.36
N ASN A 41 9.38 -8.78 10.60
CA ASN A 41 9.88 -10.10 10.25
C ASN A 41 10.90 -10.60 11.26
N LYS A 42 10.62 -11.75 11.91
CA LYS A 42 11.51 -12.33 12.92
C LYS A 42 12.93 -12.61 12.41
N LYS A 43 13.10 -13.08 11.17
CA LYS A 43 14.42 -13.41 10.63
C LYS A 43 15.26 -12.14 10.46
N LYS A 44 14.69 -11.11 9.80
CA LYS A 44 15.36 -9.83 9.61
C LYS A 44 15.64 -9.12 10.94
N TRP A 45 14.73 -9.22 11.90
CA TRP A 45 14.93 -8.66 13.24
C TRP A 45 16.16 -9.25 13.96
N LEU A 46 16.45 -10.54 13.75
CA LEU A 46 17.60 -11.22 14.36
C LEU A 46 18.95 -10.78 13.75
N GLU A 47 18.96 -10.17 12.57
CA GLU A 47 20.18 -9.61 11.97
C GLU A 47 20.69 -8.36 12.73
N GLY A 48 19.82 -7.72 13.52
CA GLY A 48 20.17 -6.56 14.34
C GLY A 48 20.19 -5.22 13.60
N PHE A 49 20.35 -4.14 14.38
CA PHE A 49 20.28 -2.77 13.86
C PHE A 49 21.45 -2.41 12.94
N ASP A 50 22.68 -2.87 13.22
CA ASP A 50 23.83 -2.58 12.37
C ASP A 50 23.62 -3.09 10.94
N TRP A 51 23.04 -4.29 10.81
CA TRP A 51 22.68 -4.85 9.49
C TRP A 51 21.62 -4.03 8.76
N TYR A 52 20.59 -3.57 9.49
CA TYR A 52 19.53 -2.72 8.94
C TYR A 52 20.04 -1.34 8.53
N GLU A 53 20.82 -0.69 9.39
CA GLU A 53 21.38 0.65 9.18
C GLU A 53 22.35 0.67 8.00
N LYS A 54 23.09 -0.42 7.77
CA LYS A 54 23.90 -0.59 6.57
C LYS A 54 23.08 -0.53 5.27
N GLN A 55 21.83 -0.98 5.28
CA GLN A 55 20.96 -0.87 4.09
C GLN A 55 20.58 0.58 3.78
N LEU A 56 20.66 1.45 4.78
CA LEU A 56 20.29 2.87 4.70
C LEU A 56 21.48 3.76 4.32
N GLU A 57 22.69 3.23 4.13
CA GLU A 57 23.88 4.02 3.78
C GLU A 57 23.76 4.61 2.37
N ASN A 58 23.73 5.95 2.30
CA ASN A 58 23.67 6.72 1.07
C ASN A 58 24.05 8.19 1.33
N SER A 59 24.07 9.03 0.28
CA SER A 59 24.42 10.46 0.35
C SER A 59 23.24 11.41 0.09
N LYS A 60 22.00 10.90 0.02
CA LYS A 60 20.80 11.71 -0.16
C LYS A 60 20.42 12.41 1.15
N LYS A 61 19.65 13.48 1.03
CA LYS A 61 19.22 14.33 2.14
C LYS A 61 18.29 13.61 3.11
N VAL A 62 17.37 12.82 2.57
CA VAL A 62 16.34 12.11 3.34
C VAL A 62 16.36 10.64 2.99
N THR A 63 16.40 9.79 4.01
CA THR A 63 16.41 8.33 3.87
C THR A 63 15.18 7.71 4.51
N GLY A 64 14.56 6.73 3.86
CA GLY A 64 13.43 6.03 4.47
C GLY A 64 13.19 4.62 3.96
N GLU A 65 12.15 4.01 4.53
CA GLU A 65 11.63 2.72 4.09
C GLU A 65 10.10 2.71 4.05
N PHE A 66 9.51 1.71 3.41
CA PHE A 66 8.06 1.49 3.42
C PHE A 66 7.77 0.01 3.64
N SER A 67 7.05 -0.32 4.71
CA SER A 67 6.55 -1.68 4.93
C SER A 67 5.14 -1.63 5.52
N VAL A 68 4.14 -2.03 4.73
CA VAL A 68 2.73 -1.78 5.07
C VAL A 68 2.20 -2.64 6.21
N VAL A 69 2.93 -3.71 6.54
CA VAL A 69 2.59 -4.61 7.64
C VAL A 69 3.01 -4.07 9.00
N TYR A 70 3.76 -2.96 9.07
CA TYR A 70 4.16 -2.35 10.34
C TYR A 70 2.95 -1.82 11.11
N LEU A 71 2.03 -1.12 10.43
CA LEU A 71 0.84 -0.53 11.06
C LEU A 71 0.06 -1.55 11.92
N PRO A 72 -0.37 -2.71 11.39
CA PRO A 72 -1.07 -3.71 12.21
C PRO A 72 -0.16 -4.55 13.11
N ASN A 73 1.17 -4.45 13.01
CA ASN A 73 2.08 -5.32 13.76
C ASN A 73 2.07 -4.93 15.27
N PRO A 74 1.93 -5.91 16.18
CA PRO A 74 1.82 -5.65 17.61
C PRO A 74 3.10 -5.13 18.27
N HIS A 75 4.25 -5.18 17.58
CA HIS A 75 5.55 -4.78 18.15
C HIS A 75 6.26 -3.68 17.35
N ALA A 76 5.86 -3.42 16.11
CA ALA A 76 6.59 -2.50 15.24
C ALA A 76 6.69 -1.08 15.82
N HIS A 77 5.58 -0.52 16.34
CA HIS A 77 5.57 0.81 16.97
C HIS A 77 6.61 0.96 18.09
N LEU A 78 6.70 -0.02 19.00
CA LEU A 78 7.70 -0.03 20.08
C LEU A 78 9.13 -0.17 19.54
N ARG A 79 9.35 -1.10 18.60
CA ARG A 79 10.69 -1.33 18.04
C ARG A 79 11.21 -0.11 17.29
N ILE A 80 10.34 0.54 16.52
CA ILE A 80 10.67 1.78 15.80
C ILE A 80 10.98 2.88 16.80
N HIS A 81 10.07 3.17 17.74
CA HIS A 81 10.26 4.25 18.70
C HIS A 81 11.52 4.08 19.56
N ASN A 82 11.76 2.87 20.08
CA ASN A 82 12.89 2.62 20.97
C ASN A 82 14.25 2.88 20.30
N ARG A 83 14.36 2.69 18.98
CA ARG A 83 15.61 2.95 18.24
C ARG A 83 15.62 4.32 17.58
N TYR A 84 14.50 4.75 17.02
CA TYR A 84 14.37 5.96 16.19
C TYR A 84 13.20 6.84 16.68
N PRO A 85 13.25 7.38 17.91
CA PRO A 85 12.13 8.12 18.50
C PRO A 85 11.77 9.40 17.72
N ASN A 86 12.73 9.95 16.96
CA ASN A 86 12.56 11.17 16.17
C ASN A 86 12.23 10.90 14.69
N THR A 87 12.06 9.64 14.26
CA THR A 87 11.71 9.35 12.86
C THR A 87 10.29 9.84 12.56
N LYS A 88 10.07 10.29 11.32
CA LYS A 88 8.74 10.65 10.83
C LYS A 88 8.00 9.40 10.34
N LEU A 89 6.68 9.35 10.48
CA LEU A 89 5.86 8.23 10.06
C LEU A 89 4.87 8.67 8.98
N ILE A 90 4.78 7.88 7.91
CA ILE A 90 3.79 8.11 6.85
C ILE A 90 2.74 6.99 6.89
N VAL A 91 1.47 7.37 6.94
CA VAL A 91 0.32 6.48 7.05
C VAL A 91 -0.65 6.77 5.90
N CYS A 92 -0.65 5.91 4.89
CA CYS A 92 -1.61 5.93 3.78
C CYS A 92 -2.89 5.19 4.16
N LEU A 93 -4.00 5.89 4.27
CA LEU A 93 -5.31 5.35 4.58
C LEU A 93 -6.18 5.34 3.32
N ARG A 94 -7.21 4.49 3.31
CA ARG A 94 -8.18 4.37 2.22
C ARG A 94 -9.53 4.03 2.84
N ASN A 95 -10.64 4.33 2.17
CA ASN A 95 -11.95 3.86 2.62
C ASN A 95 -11.86 2.38 3.05
N PRO A 96 -12.22 2.03 4.30
CA PRO A 96 -11.97 0.69 4.84
C PRO A 96 -12.76 -0.39 4.10
N ALA A 97 -13.94 -0.08 3.55
CA ALA A 97 -14.69 -1.01 2.69
C ALA A 97 -13.93 -1.31 1.40
N ASP A 98 -13.46 -0.26 0.71
CA ASP A 98 -12.70 -0.39 -0.55
C ASP A 98 -11.34 -1.05 -0.36
N ARG A 99 -10.67 -0.75 0.77
CA ARG A 99 -9.41 -1.38 1.15
C ARG A 99 -9.59 -2.87 1.44
N THR A 100 -10.63 -3.23 2.18
CA THR A 100 -11.02 -4.62 2.48
C THR A 100 -11.30 -5.38 1.19
N PHE A 101 -12.09 -4.80 0.28
CA PHE A 101 -12.37 -5.40 -1.02
C PHE A 101 -11.11 -5.57 -1.86
N SER A 102 -10.24 -4.55 -1.89
CA SER A 102 -8.94 -4.63 -2.59
C SER A 102 -8.02 -5.69 -2.00
N HIS A 103 -8.06 -5.93 -0.69
CA HIS A 103 -7.33 -7.02 -0.04
C HIS A 103 -7.90 -8.38 -0.44
N TYR A 104 -9.23 -8.55 -0.44
CA TYR A 104 -9.87 -9.77 -0.96
C TYR A 104 -9.43 -10.05 -2.41
N LEU A 105 -9.48 -9.05 -3.30
CA LEU A 105 -9.00 -9.20 -4.68
C LEU A 105 -7.51 -9.59 -4.74
N HIS A 106 -6.68 -9.01 -3.88
CA HIS A 106 -5.28 -9.38 -3.80
C HIS A 106 -5.09 -10.84 -3.36
N GLY A 107 -5.82 -11.29 -2.34
CA GLY A 107 -5.80 -12.68 -1.87
C GLY A 107 -6.27 -13.67 -2.93
N THR A 108 -7.30 -13.33 -3.71
CA THR A 108 -7.74 -14.17 -4.84
C THR A 108 -6.73 -14.21 -5.99
N LYS A 109 -5.99 -13.13 -6.21
CA LYS A 109 -4.94 -13.04 -7.23
C LYS A 109 -3.68 -13.83 -6.82
N SER A 110 -3.30 -13.79 -5.55
CA SER A 110 -2.14 -14.52 -5.02
C SER A 110 -2.42 -16.02 -4.83
N GLY A 111 -3.69 -16.43 -4.89
CA GLY A 111 -4.11 -17.82 -4.65
C GLY A 111 -4.33 -18.16 -3.17
N PHE A 112 -4.20 -17.17 -2.27
CA PHE A 112 -4.47 -17.34 -0.85
C PHE A 112 -5.97 -17.51 -0.55
N ILE A 113 -6.82 -16.81 -1.31
CA ILE A 113 -8.28 -16.96 -1.25
C ILE A 113 -8.72 -17.68 -2.53
N ASN A 114 -9.53 -18.73 -2.38
CA ASN A 114 -10.09 -19.41 -3.54
C ASN A 114 -10.99 -18.44 -4.33
N LYS A 115 -10.76 -18.33 -5.65
CA LYS A 115 -11.50 -17.43 -6.56
C LYS A 115 -13.01 -17.70 -6.62
N LEU A 116 -13.46 -18.89 -6.20
CA LEU A 116 -14.87 -19.26 -6.14
C LEU A 116 -15.59 -18.70 -4.91
N ILE A 117 -14.85 -18.25 -3.89
CA ILE A 117 -15.43 -17.69 -2.67
C ILE A 117 -15.84 -16.24 -2.94
N SER A 118 -17.09 -15.89 -2.64
CA SER A 118 -17.61 -14.53 -2.76
C SER A 118 -16.97 -13.58 -1.74
N PHE A 119 -17.07 -12.27 -1.95
CA PHE A 119 -16.55 -11.30 -0.97
C PHE A 119 -17.21 -11.47 0.41
N SER A 120 -18.54 -11.52 0.45
CA SER A 120 -19.33 -11.72 1.66
C SER A 120 -18.94 -12.99 2.44
N GLU A 121 -18.57 -14.07 1.74
CA GLU A 121 -18.11 -15.29 2.39
C GLU A 121 -16.64 -15.17 2.83
N ALA A 122 -15.78 -14.55 2.02
CA ALA A 122 -14.39 -14.34 2.35
C ALA A 122 -14.21 -13.50 3.62
N VAL A 123 -14.99 -12.45 3.84
CA VAL A 123 -14.90 -11.63 5.06
C VAL A 123 -15.27 -12.40 6.33
N LYS A 124 -16.12 -13.43 6.23
CA LYS A 124 -16.47 -14.32 7.36
C LYS A 124 -15.35 -15.32 7.65
N GLN A 125 -14.81 -15.95 6.60
CA GLN A 125 -13.77 -16.97 6.73
C GLN A 125 -12.40 -16.37 7.09
N PHE A 126 -12.15 -15.13 6.67
CA PHE A 126 -10.87 -14.44 6.83
C PHE A 126 -11.06 -13.10 7.54
N PRO A 127 -11.29 -13.08 8.87
CA PRO A 127 -11.55 -11.84 9.63
C PRO A 127 -10.44 -10.79 9.50
N HIS A 128 -9.20 -11.20 9.23
CA HIS A 128 -8.09 -10.26 9.01
C HIS A 128 -8.31 -9.31 7.82
N LEU A 129 -9.18 -9.64 6.87
CA LEU A 129 -9.55 -8.76 5.75
C LEU A 129 -10.17 -7.45 6.26
N THR A 130 -11.08 -7.54 7.22
CA THR A 130 -11.76 -6.40 7.85
C THR A 130 -10.93 -5.82 9.00
N GLN A 131 -10.38 -6.66 9.88
CA GLN A 131 -9.61 -6.20 11.05
C GLN A 131 -8.42 -5.32 10.68
N THR A 132 -7.73 -5.59 9.57
CA THR A 132 -6.60 -4.76 9.12
C THR A 132 -7.03 -3.43 8.47
N SER A 133 -8.35 -3.18 8.37
CA SER A 133 -8.95 -1.90 8.00
C SER A 133 -9.47 -1.12 9.21
N CYS A 134 -9.39 -1.68 10.43
CA CYS A 134 -9.68 -0.97 11.69
C CYS A 134 -8.46 -0.14 12.13
N TYR A 135 -8.23 0.99 11.45
CA TYR A 135 -7.05 1.82 11.57
C TYR A 135 -6.85 2.48 12.94
N SER A 136 -7.92 2.98 13.57
CA SER A 136 -7.91 3.68 14.85
C SER A 136 -7.21 2.84 15.93
N THR A 137 -7.52 1.53 15.94
CA THR A 137 -6.94 0.54 16.85
C THR A 137 -5.42 0.50 16.77
N PHE A 138 -4.87 0.62 15.55
CA PHE A 138 -3.43 0.58 15.31
C PHE A 138 -2.79 1.95 15.52
N ILE A 139 -3.40 3.01 15.00
CA ILE A 139 -2.88 4.38 15.09
C ILE A 139 -2.75 4.83 16.55
N LYS A 140 -3.71 4.49 17.41
CA LYS A 140 -3.62 4.76 18.86
C LYS A 140 -2.36 4.19 19.50
N LYS A 141 -1.84 3.06 19.00
CA LYS A 141 -0.58 2.47 19.54
C LYS A 141 0.63 3.31 19.18
N TYR A 142 0.64 3.89 17.98
CA TYR A 142 1.71 4.79 17.55
C TYR A 142 1.63 6.15 18.24
N LEU A 143 0.44 6.72 18.40
CA LEU A 143 0.23 8.01 19.07
C LEU A 143 0.61 8.02 20.57
N LYS A 144 0.82 6.85 21.20
CA LYS A 144 1.39 6.77 22.55
C LYS A 144 2.87 7.14 22.62
N TYR A 145 3.58 7.08 21.50
CA TYR A 145 5.04 7.20 21.43
C TYR A 145 5.50 8.26 20.42
N PHE A 146 4.70 8.54 19.40
CA PHE A 146 4.99 9.55 18.40
C PHE A 146 4.04 10.72 18.56
N SER A 147 4.59 11.94 18.49
CA SER A 147 3.75 13.14 18.45
C SER A 147 2.95 13.19 17.14
N PRO A 148 1.75 13.82 17.14
CA PRO A 148 0.98 13.99 15.91
C PRO A 148 1.77 14.67 14.78
N GLN A 149 2.69 15.59 15.09
CA GLN A 149 3.54 16.29 14.12
C GLN A 149 4.57 15.38 13.46
N GLN A 150 4.90 14.24 14.07
CA GLN A 150 5.74 13.21 13.45
C GLN A 150 4.96 12.26 12.56
N MET A 151 3.64 12.40 12.43
CA MET A 151 2.80 11.48 11.67
C MET A 151 2.07 12.21 10.55
N LEU A 152 2.30 11.79 9.31
CA LEU A 152 1.54 12.24 8.15
C LEU A 152 0.47 11.22 7.79
N PHE A 153 -0.80 11.61 7.90
CA PHE A 153 -1.93 10.81 7.46
C PHE A 153 -2.34 11.23 6.04
N LEU A 154 -2.19 10.31 5.10
CA LEU A 154 -2.53 10.50 3.70
C LEU A 154 -3.81 9.74 3.36
N ILE A 155 -4.75 10.37 2.67
CA ILE A 155 -6.01 9.73 2.26
C ILE A 155 -5.90 9.36 0.78
N TYR A 156 -5.98 8.07 0.47
CA TYR A 156 -5.80 7.52 -0.87
C TYR A 156 -6.69 8.22 -1.91
N GLU A 157 -7.93 8.54 -1.56
CA GLU A 157 -8.86 9.21 -2.46
C GLU A 157 -8.38 10.62 -2.88
N ASP A 158 -7.53 11.29 -2.10
CA ASP A 158 -6.95 12.58 -2.50
C ASP A 158 -5.94 12.41 -3.64
N SER A 159 -5.20 11.30 -3.67
CA SER A 159 -4.28 11.00 -4.78
C SER A 159 -5.00 10.82 -6.11
N LEU A 160 -6.29 10.45 -6.07
CA LEU A 160 -7.13 10.36 -7.26
C LEU A 160 -7.64 11.73 -7.74
N LYS A 161 -7.78 12.70 -6.83
CA LYS A 161 -8.26 14.05 -7.12
C LYS A 161 -7.13 14.96 -7.61
N ASP A 162 -6.04 15.00 -6.84
CA ASP A 162 -4.86 15.80 -7.15
C ASP A 162 -3.59 15.01 -6.75
N PRO A 163 -3.05 14.18 -7.67
CA PRO A 163 -1.88 13.36 -7.38
C PRO A 163 -0.63 14.20 -7.10
N LEU A 164 -0.49 15.36 -7.74
CA LEU A 164 0.67 16.23 -7.54
C LEU A 164 0.64 16.80 -6.13
N GLN A 165 -0.47 17.43 -5.73
CA GLN A 165 -0.62 18.00 -4.40
C GLN A 165 -0.47 16.92 -3.31
N TYR A 166 -0.98 15.72 -3.56
CA TYR A 166 -0.80 14.57 -2.67
C TYR A 166 0.68 14.24 -2.43
N VAL A 167 1.47 14.09 -3.49
CA VAL A 167 2.90 13.77 -3.35
C VAL A 167 3.68 14.96 -2.76
N GLN A 168 3.38 16.19 -3.18
CA GLN A 168 4.02 17.38 -2.63
C GLN A 168 3.76 17.56 -1.13
N SER A 169 2.61 17.10 -0.61
CA SER A 169 2.35 17.09 0.83
C SER A 169 3.37 16.23 1.59
N VAL A 170 3.81 15.13 0.98
CA VAL A 170 4.87 14.28 1.52
C VAL A 170 6.22 14.99 1.42
N TYR A 171 6.52 15.65 0.32
CA TYR A 171 7.77 16.42 0.17
C TYR A 171 7.91 17.51 1.22
N ARG A 172 6.85 18.30 1.46
CA ARG A 172 6.82 19.29 2.54
C ARG A 172 7.02 18.67 3.91
N PHE A 173 6.34 17.56 4.17
CA PHE A 173 6.48 16.84 5.43
C PHE A 173 7.89 16.29 5.64
N LEU A 174 8.58 15.88 4.58
CA LEU A 174 9.96 15.40 4.60
C LEU A 174 11.01 16.52 4.46
N GLU A 175 10.57 17.77 4.27
CA GLU A 175 11.43 18.96 4.12
C GLU A 175 12.41 18.84 2.92
N VAL A 176 11.93 18.26 1.82
CA VAL A 176 12.63 18.22 0.51
C VAL A 176 11.96 19.18 -0.47
N ASP A 177 12.57 19.38 -1.64
CA ASP A 177 12.03 20.21 -2.74
C ASP A 177 10.61 19.75 -3.13
N ASP A 178 9.62 20.56 -2.80
CA ASP A 178 8.22 20.25 -3.09
C ASP A 178 7.80 20.68 -4.52
N GLN A 179 8.71 21.24 -5.32
CA GLN A 179 8.46 21.58 -6.72
C GLN A 179 8.80 20.43 -7.68
N PHE A 180 9.46 19.39 -7.20
CA PHE A 180 9.78 18.22 -8.02
C PHE A 180 8.52 17.49 -8.47
N VAL A 181 8.44 17.18 -9.77
CA VAL A 181 7.34 16.40 -10.36
C VAL A 181 7.86 15.01 -10.73
N PRO A 182 7.42 13.93 -10.07
CA PRO A 182 7.92 12.59 -10.34
C PRO A 182 7.44 12.09 -11.71
N PRO A 183 8.31 11.49 -12.55
CA PRO A 183 7.92 10.88 -13.83
C PRO A 183 6.80 9.84 -13.74
N SER A 184 6.62 9.21 -12.58
CA SER A 184 5.56 8.24 -12.34
C SER A 184 4.26 8.83 -11.81
N LEU A 185 4.15 10.16 -11.71
CA LEU A 185 2.93 10.83 -11.26
C LEU A 185 1.70 10.40 -12.07
N GLU A 186 1.83 10.38 -13.40
CA GLU A 186 0.76 9.98 -14.33
C GLU A 186 0.64 8.45 -14.49
N LYS A 187 1.60 7.68 -13.96
CA LYS A 187 1.60 6.22 -14.09
C LYS A 187 0.77 5.59 -12.97
N ASN A 188 -0.44 5.15 -13.33
CA ASN A 188 -1.19 4.07 -12.68
C ASN A 188 -1.50 4.22 -11.18
N ILE A 189 -2.40 5.14 -10.82
CA ILE A 189 -3.19 5.03 -9.58
C ILE A 189 -4.38 4.09 -9.84
N PHE A 190 -4.10 2.86 -10.28
CA PHE A 190 -5.17 1.98 -10.74
C PHE A 190 -5.98 1.39 -9.58
N PRO A 191 -7.33 1.41 -9.65
CA PRO A 191 -8.16 0.57 -8.81
C PRO A 191 -7.85 -0.92 -9.07
N SER A 192 -8.17 -1.77 -8.09
CA SER A 192 -7.90 -3.21 -8.21
C SER A 192 -8.77 -3.85 -9.29
N TYR A 193 -8.15 -4.55 -10.25
CA TYR A 193 -8.85 -5.22 -11.36
C TYR A 193 -8.94 -6.74 -11.18
N LYS A 194 -10.03 -7.37 -11.64
CA LYS A 194 -10.08 -8.83 -11.93
C LYS A 194 -9.86 -9.06 -13.44
N PRO A 195 -9.18 -10.14 -13.84
CA PRO A 195 -9.14 -10.57 -15.24
C PRO A 195 -10.51 -11.13 -15.66
N ARG A 196 -11.06 -10.64 -16.80
CA ARG A 196 -12.39 -10.97 -17.33
C ARG A 196 -12.55 -12.43 -17.80
N PHE A 197 -11.49 -13.10 -18.27
CA PHE A 197 -11.57 -14.48 -18.78
C PHE A 197 -10.36 -15.34 -18.40
N ASN A 198 -10.57 -16.41 -17.61
CA ASN A 198 -9.55 -17.43 -17.28
C ASN A 198 -9.31 -18.46 -18.43
N LEU A 199 -10.11 -18.47 -19.49
CA LEU A 199 -10.10 -19.54 -20.51
C LEU A 199 -9.01 -19.33 -21.58
N LEU A 200 -8.86 -18.10 -22.07
CA LEU A 200 -7.84 -17.73 -23.07
C LEU A 200 -6.41 -17.82 -22.52
N GLU A 201 -6.22 -17.52 -21.23
CA GLU A 201 -4.94 -17.65 -20.54
C GLU A 201 -4.47 -19.12 -20.53
N LYS A 202 -5.40 -20.08 -20.33
CA LYS A 202 -5.13 -21.53 -20.42
C LYS A 202 -4.80 -22.00 -21.84
N ILE A 203 -5.43 -21.43 -22.87
CA ILE A 203 -5.22 -21.83 -24.28
C ILE A 203 -3.88 -21.30 -24.80
N ILE A 204 -3.51 -20.06 -24.45
CA ILE A 204 -2.25 -19.44 -24.87
C ILE A 204 -1.05 -20.09 -24.16
N TYR A 205 -1.18 -20.47 -22.88
CA TYR A 205 -0.12 -21.19 -22.14
C TYR A 205 0.01 -22.67 -22.53
N ARG A 206 -1.00 -23.26 -23.20
CA ARG A 206 -0.95 -24.63 -23.73
C ARG A 206 -0.25 -24.77 -25.08
N ARG A 207 -0.08 -23.69 -25.86
CA ARG A 207 0.60 -23.76 -27.16
C ARG A 207 2.11 -23.62 -26.98
N ALA A 208 2.84 -24.70 -27.25
CA ALA A 208 4.30 -24.84 -27.10
C ALA A 208 5.13 -23.71 -27.79
N LEU A 209 4.56 -23.04 -28.80
CA LEU A 209 5.17 -21.91 -29.52
C LEU A 209 5.54 -20.71 -28.63
N VAL A 210 4.76 -20.40 -27.58
CA VAL A 210 5.06 -19.27 -26.67
C VAL A 210 6.24 -19.56 -25.75
N ARG A 211 6.45 -20.83 -25.37
CA ARG A 211 7.63 -21.25 -24.60
C ARG A 211 8.91 -21.14 -25.43
N PHE A 212 8.80 -21.43 -26.73
CA PHE A 212 9.93 -21.31 -27.67
C PHE A 212 10.29 -19.85 -27.94
N ALA A 213 9.29 -18.99 -28.14
CA ALA A 213 9.49 -17.55 -28.34
C ALA A 213 10.16 -16.86 -27.14
N LYS A 214 9.81 -17.23 -25.89
CA LYS A 214 10.40 -16.65 -24.67
C LYS A 214 11.91 -16.92 -24.48
N LYS A 215 12.49 -17.85 -25.25
CA LYS A 215 13.93 -18.16 -25.19
C LYS A 215 14.80 -17.13 -25.95
N THR A 216 14.20 -16.33 -26.84
CA THR A 216 14.92 -15.29 -27.59
C THR A 216 14.73 -13.91 -26.95
N TRP A 217 15.71 -13.03 -27.12
CA TRP A 217 15.67 -11.65 -26.61
C TRP A 217 14.45 -10.87 -27.15
N LEU A 218 14.11 -11.07 -28.44
CA LEU A 218 12.90 -10.54 -29.08
C LEU A 218 11.60 -11.05 -28.43
N GLY A 219 11.52 -12.33 -28.06
CA GLY A 219 10.34 -12.87 -27.40
C GLY A 219 10.21 -12.50 -25.92
N LYS A 220 11.28 -12.11 -25.23
CA LYS A 220 11.19 -11.47 -23.90
C LYS A 220 10.56 -10.08 -23.97
N LYS A 221 10.91 -9.29 -25.00
CA LYS A 221 10.34 -7.94 -25.23
C LYS A 221 8.88 -8.03 -25.70
N MET A 222 8.59 -8.88 -26.69
CA MET A 222 7.23 -9.13 -27.17
C MET A 222 6.34 -9.82 -26.13
N GLY A 223 6.90 -10.69 -25.28
CA GLY A 223 6.17 -11.35 -24.19
C GLY A 223 5.69 -10.38 -23.11
N ARG A 224 6.46 -9.33 -22.81
CA ARG A 224 6.03 -8.24 -21.92
C ARG A 224 4.92 -7.42 -22.57
N VAL A 225 5.12 -6.96 -23.81
CA VAL A 225 4.12 -6.17 -24.53
C VAL A 225 2.79 -6.92 -24.69
N THR A 226 2.83 -8.19 -25.08
CA THR A 226 1.63 -9.03 -25.20
C THR A 226 0.97 -9.31 -23.85
N SER A 227 1.74 -9.56 -22.77
CA SER A 227 1.15 -9.68 -21.42
C SER A 227 0.50 -8.38 -20.93
N GLN A 228 1.06 -7.23 -21.27
CA GLN A 228 0.58 -5.92 -20.84
C GLN A 228 -0.68 -5.52 -21.60
N LEU A 229 -0.72 -5.80 -22.90
CA LEU A 229 -1.90 -5.62 -23.76
C LEU A 229 -3.02 -6.58 -23.33
N LEU A 230 -2.73 -7.88 -23.18
CA LEU A 230 -3.73 -8.86 -22.71
C LEU A 230 -4.24 -8.54 -21.30
N PHE A 231 -3.38 -8.04 -20.42
CA PHE A 231 -3.80 -7.56 -19.10
C PHE A 231 -4.71 -6.34 -19.21
N ASN A 232 -4.42 -5.38 -20.10
CA ASN A 232 -5.22 -4.18 -20.29
C ASN A 232 -6.57 -4.45 -20.99
N PHE A 233 -6.63 -5.36 -21.96
CA PHE A 233 -7.86 -5.75 -22.67
C PHE A 233 -8.85 -6.53 -21.79
N ASN A 234 -8.39 -7.12 -20.69
CA ASN A 234 -9.16 -8.02 -19.83
C ASN A 234 -9.48 -7.42 -18.44
N LYS A 235 -9.34 -6.10 -18.29
CA LYS A 235 -9.68 -5.37 -17.05
C LYS A 235 -11.16 -5.03 -17.02
N GLU A 236 -11.90 -5.63 -16.11
CA GLU A 236 -13.15 -5.05 -15.63
C GLU A 236 -12.86 -4.41 -14.27
N GLN A 237 -13.27 -3.15 -14.11
CA GLN A 237 -13.23 -2.48 -12.82
C GLN A 237 -14.26 -3.18 -11.94
N VAL A 238 -13.79 -4.08 -11.09
CA VAL A 238 -14.67 -4.75 -10.14
C VAL A 238 -14.84 -3.81 -8.97
N SER A 239 -16.06 -3.36 -8.76
CA SER A 239 -16.47 -2.62 -7.58
C SER A 239 -17.08 -3.57 -6.55
N LEU A 240 -17.06 -3.12 -5.30
CA LEU A 240 -17.87 -3.72 -4.25
C LEU A 240 -19.36 -3.55 -4.61
N SER A 241 -20.15 -4.61 -4.48
CA SER A 241 -21.61 -4.52 -4.70
C SER A 241 -22.24 -3.54 -3.71
N ASP A 242 -23.33 -2.88 -4.06
CA ASP A 242 -23.98 -1.92 -3.13
C ASP A 242 -24.42 -2.61 -1.83
N ALA A 243 -24.96 -3.82 -1.91
CA ALA A 243 -25.36 -4.59 -0.74
C ALA A 243 -24.17 -4.96 0.18
N ASP A 244 -23.01 -5.31 -0.39
CA ASP A 244 -21.81 -5.56 0.41
C ASP A 244 -21.22 -4.24 0.96
N ARG A 245 -21.32 -3.15 0.21
CA ARG A 245 -20.86 -1.83 0.65
C ARG A 245 -21.66 -1.33 1.84
N ASP A 246 -22.99 -1.37 1.78
CA ASP A 246 -23.84 -0.94 2.89
C ASP A 246 -23.53 -1.73 4.17
N LYS A 247 -23.24 -3.04 4.06
CA LYS A 247 -22.79 -3.86 5.19
C LYS A 247 -21.44 -3.41 5.73
N MET A 248 -20.46 -3.13 4.85
CA MET A 248 -19.14 -2.68 5.27
C MET A 248 -19.15 -1.27 5.86
N GLU A 249 -19.92 -0.33 5.30
CA GLU A 249 -20.07 1.01 5.85
C GLU A 249 -20.70 0.96 7.25
N LYS A 250 -21.76 0.17 7.44
CA LYS A 250 -22.33 -0.08 8.79
C LYS A 250 -21.30 -0.68 9.76
N TYR A 251 -20.51 -1.65 9.29
CA TYR A 251 -19.49 -2.30 10.11
C TYR A 251 -18.36 -1.34 10.52
N PHE A 252 -17.93 -0.46 9.61
CA PHE A 252 -16.82 0.47 9.86
C PHE A 252 -17.25 1.85 10.37
N TYR A 253 -18.55 2.11 10.57
CA TYR A 253 -19.02 3.44 10.95
C TYR A 253 -18.33 4.00 12.20
N SER A 254 -18.33 3.24 13.31
CA SER A 254 -17.71 3.67 14.57
C SER A 254 -16.19 3.83 14.44
N GLU A 255 -15.56 2.96 13.66
CA GLU A 255 -14.14 3.00 13.34
C GLU A 255 -13.77 4.28 12.56
N ILE A 256 -14.58 4.65 11.56
CA ILE A 256 -14.38 5.87 10.78
C ILE A 256 -14.55 7.10 11.66
N LYS A 257 -15.60 7.17 12.49
CA LYS A 257 -15.82 8.31 13.41
C LYS A 257 -14.68 8.47 14.41
N GLU A 258 -14.19 7.37 14.95
CA GLU A 258 -13.04 7.40 15.84
C GLU A 258 -11.76 7.85 15.12
N LEU A 259 -11.53 7.36 13.90
CA LEU A 259 -10.41 7.76 13.08
C LEU A 259 -10.44 9.26 12.75
N GLU A 260 -11.61 9.81 12.37
CA GLU A 260 -11.80 11.26 12.12
C GLU A 260 -11.29 12.09 13.29
N SER A 261 -11.68 11.71 14.52
CA SER A 261 -11.24 12.38 15.74
C SER A 261 -9.73 12.23 15.98
N LEU A 262 -9.14 11.07 15.68
CA LEU A 262 -7.72 10.81 15.93
C LEU A 262 -6.81 11.58 14.98
N ILE A 263 -7.19 11.69 13.70
CA ILE A 263 -6.35 12.34 12.68
C ILE A 263 -6.72 13.81 12.46
N GLY A 264 -7.78 14.30 13.13
CA GLY A 264 -8.24 15.69 13.02
C GLY A 264 -8.72 16.06 11.62
N ARG A 265 -9.25 15.09 10.87
CA ARG A 265 -9.65 15.27 9.47
C ARG A 265 -11.01 14.61 9.21
N PRO A 266 -11.98 15.33 8.61
CA PRO A 266 -13.23 14.72 8.16
C PRO A 266 -12.99 13.64 7.11
N LEU A 267 -13.70 12.52 7.28
CA LEU A 267 -13.72 11.35 6.40
C LEU A 267 -15.15 11.06 5.91
N THR A 268 -16.01 12.08 5.91
CA THR A 268 -17.40 12.00 5.43
C THR A 268 -17.51 11.42 4.02
N GLN A 269 -16.53 11.68 3.16
CA GLN A 269 -16.42 11.08 1.83
C GLN A 269 -16.33 9.54 1.81
N TRP A 270 -16.15 8.88 2.95
CA TRP A 270 -16.16 7.43 3.09
C TRP A 270 -17.52 6.85 3.51
N LEU A 271 -18.50 7.69 3.86
CA LEU A 271 -19.84 7.31 4.27
C LEU A 271 -20.85 7.78 3.23
N ARG A 272 -21.79 6.91 2.82
CA ARG A 272 -22.89 7.31 1.90
C ARG A 272 -24.08 7.95 2.61
N TYR A 273 -24.21 7.72 3.90
CA TYR A 273 -25.34 8.16 4.72
C TYR A 273 -24.79 8.76 6.01
N GLU A 274 -25.26 9.97 6.38
CA GLU A 274 -24.96 10.61 7.67
C GLU A 274 -25.99 10.25 8.74
#